data_AF-A0A9W8QF30-F1
#
_entry.id   AF-A0A9W8QF30-F1
#
_cell.length_a   1.000
_cell.length_b   1.000
_cell.length_c   1.000
_cell.angle_alpha   90.00
_cell.angle_beta   90.00
_cell.angle_gamma   90.00
#
_symmetry.space_group_name_H-M   'P 1'
#
loop_
_entity.id
_entity.type
_entity.pdbx_description
1 polymer ?
#
loop_
_entity_poly.entity_id
_entity_poly.type
_entity_poly.pdbx_seq_one_letter_code
_entity_poly.pdbx_strand_id
1 'polypeptide(L)'
;MPQIGKFHIRDAGTSPIDLDAIMGSLDASVHHLASNGNGEQWGPKLFSERDGYREDVGEDLKTSENYRLTGQGQAKRTFIAEVEDANAENGLPRRVDENGISWLPVGNLEIAENNLGDYFTDMAELRPYLEEAKSIEGGFLCIVFVMSDARAGERAKGSGAAQVEYAKQYARERGMKALYLDCWVGGTLGLVNYYESLGFTPIGDYSFERPRSKSKSTWNGRVFRMSL
;
A
#
# COMPACT_ATOMS: atom_id res chain seq x y z
N MET A 1 19.42 4.46 -4.55
CA MET A 1 18.01 4.24 -4.18
C MET A 1 17.36 5.60 -3.99
N PRO A 2 16.12 5.81 -4.46
CA PRO A 2 15.41 7.06 -4.22
C PRO A 2 15.22 7.28 -2.72
N GLN A 3 15.48 8.51 -2.28
CA GLN A 3 15.42 8.91 -0.88
C GLN A 3 14.44 10.07 -0.73
N ILE A 4 13.50 9.94 0.20
CA ILE A 4 12.52 10.99 0.53
C ILE A 4 12.63 11.29 2.02
N GLY A 5 13.26 12.41 2.34
CA GLY A 5 13.65 12.73 3.71
C GLY A 5 14.64 11.69 4.25
N LYS A 6 14.28 11.02 5.36
CA LYS A 6 15.08 9.94 5.95
C LYS A 6 14.80 8.54 5.36
N PHE A 7 13.75 8.41 4.54
CA PHE A 7 13.28 7.13 4.06
C PHE A 7 13.96 6.76 2.75
N HIS A 8 14.54 5.57 2.71
CA HIS A 8 15.03 4.94 1.50
C HIS A 8 13.93 4.06 0.96
N ILE A 9 13.54 4.28 -0.30
CA ILE A 9 12.50 3.46 -0.93
C ILE A 9 13.17 2.56 -1.96
N ARG A 10 12.94 1.26 -1.82
CA ARG A 10 13.51 0.24 -2.69
C ARG A 10 12.47 -0.76 -3.11
N ASP A 11 12.77 -1.50 -4.17
CA ASP A 11 11.98 -2.67 -4.54
C ASP A 11 11.92 -3.66 -3.36
N ALA A 12 10.72 -4.16 -3.10
CA ALA A 12 10.53 -5.36 -2.29
C ALA A 12 10.97 -6.57 -3.11
N GLY A 13 11.76 -7.46 -2.51
CA GLY A 13 12.23 -8.69 -3.14
C GLY A 13 11.46 -9.92 -2.66
N THR A 14 11.76 -11.06 -3.28
CA THR A 14 11.22 -12.38 -2.92
C THR A 14 11.94 -13.03 -1.72
N SER A 15 12.83 -12.28 -1.04
CA SER A 15 13.51 -12.72 0.17
C SER A 15 12.52 -12.91 1.33
N PRO A 16 12.73 -13.93 2.20
CA PRO A 16 11.92 -14.10 3.40
C PRO A 16 11.85 -12.86 4.29
N ILE A 17 12.90 -12.03 4.33
CA ILE A 17 12.95 -10.83 5.18
C ILE A 17 11.87 -9.82 4.80
N ASP A 18 11.65 -9.59 3.50
CA ASP A 18 10.63 -8.62 3.04
C ASP A 18 9.22 -9.16 3.28
N LEU A 19 9.00 -10.45 3.02
CA LEU A 19 7.73 -11.11 3.33
C LEU A 19 7.41 -11.05 4.84
N ASP A 20 8.40 -11.32 5.70
CA ASP A 20 8.24 -11.25 7.16
C ASP A 20 8.01 -9.82 7.66
N ALA A 21 8.68 -8.84 7.06
CA ALA A 21 8.45 -7.43 7.35
C ALA A 21 7.01 -7.03 7.03
N ILE A 22 6.52 -7.36 5.81
CA ILE A 22 5.16 -7.04 5.37
C ILE A 22 4.13 -7.75 6.24
N MET A 23 4.25 -9.07 6.44
CA MET A 23 3.29 -9.85 7.24
C MET A 23 3.24 -9.37 8.69
N GLY A 24 4.39 -9.10 9.29
CA GLY A 24 4.43 -8.58 10.65
C GLY A 24 3.84 -7.17 10.78
N SER A 25 4.01 -6.32 9.76
CA SER A 25 3.45 -4.97 9.74
C SER A 25 1.93 -5.00 9.57
N LEU A 26 1.41 -5.93 8.75
CA LEU A 26 -0.03 -6.19 8.61
C LEU A 26 -0.68 -6.58 9.95
N ASP A 27 -0.10 -7.53 10.66
CA ASP A 27 -0.60 -7.97 11.97
C ASP A 27 -0.56 -6.84 13.01
N ALA A 28 0.55 -6.10 13.07
CA ALA A 28 0.67 -4.95 13.97
C ALA A 28 -0.36 -3.85 13.66
N SER A 29 -0.68 -3.67 12.38
CA SER A 29 -1.66 -2.69 11.95
C SER A 29 -3.08 -3.07 12.36
N VAL A 30 -3.43 -4.37 12.42
CA VAL A 30 -4.71 -4.83 12.99
C VAL A 30 -4.87 -4.34 14.43
N HIS A 31 -3.84 -4.50 15.26
CA HIS A 31 -3.84 -4.01 16.63
C HIS A 31 -3.89 -2.47 16.72
N HIS A 32 -3.09 -1.78 15.91
CA HIS A 32 -3.04 -0.32 15.89
C HIS A 32 -4.37 0.32 15.45
N LEU A 33 -5.03 -0.26 14.46
CA LEU A 33 -6.34 0.21 14.00
C LEU A 33 -7.40 0.00 15.08
N ALA A 34 -7.39 -1.16 15.76
CA ALA A 34 -8.29 -1.42 16.87
C ALA A 34 -8.09 -0.44 18.03
N SER A 35 -6.85 -0.10 18.40
CA SER A 35 -6.59 0.83 19.51
C SER A 35 -7.01 2.26 19.21
N ASN A 36 -7.16 2.62 17.93
CA ASN A 36 -7.37 4.00 17.49
C ASN A 36 -8.76 4.24 16.88
N GLY A 37 -9.72 3.35 17.13
CA GLY A 37 -11.11 3.48 16.67
C GLY A 37 -11.35 3.16 15.20
N ASN A 38 -10.39 2.51 14.53
CA ASN A 38 -10.47 2.14 13.11
C ASN A 38 -10.48 0.61 12.88
N GLY A 39 -10.70 -0.19 13.94
CA GLY A 39 -10.61 -1.66 13.89
C GLY A 39 -11.59 -2.34 12.92
N GLU A 40 -12.72 -1.70 12.61
CA GLU A 40 -13.69 -2.19 11.61
C GLU A 40 -13.11 -2.28 10.20
N GLN A 41 -12.01 -1.56 9.93
CA GLN A 41 -11.34 -1.60 8.63
C GLN A 41 -10.92 -3.03 8.27
N TRP A 42 -10.29 -3.79 9.17
CA TRP A 42 -9.84 -5.17 8.88
C TRP A 42 -10.39 -6.23 9.81
N GLY A 43 -11.11 -5.85 10.86
CA GLY A 43 -11.58 -6.75 11.90
C GLY A 43 -10.44 -7.26 12.80
N PRO A 44 -10.75 -8.10 13.79
CA PRO A 44 -9.79 -8.47 14.83
C PRO A 44 -8.85 -9.62 14.44
N LYS A 45 -9.16 -10.39 13.40
CA LYS A 45 -8.35 -11.54 12.98
C LYS A 45 -7.07 -11.06 12.31
N LEU A 46 -5.91 -11.50 12.80
CA LEU A 46 -4.61 -11.16 12.22
C LEU A 46 -4.49 -11.66 10.77
N PHE A 47 -3.62 -11.06 9.98
CA PHE A 47 -3.42 -11.49 8.59
C PHE A 47 -2.67 -12.81 8.53
N SER A 48 -1.70 -13.02 9.41
CA SER A 48 -0.99 -14.31 9.52
C SER A 48 -1.89 -15.49 9.90
N GLU A 49 -3.03 -15.24 10.54
CA GLU A 49 -4.02 -16.25 10.89
C GLU A 49 -5.01 -16.55 9.75
N ARG A 50 -4.97 -15.78 8.64
CA ARG A 50 -5.85 -15.96 7.49
C ARG A 50 -5.24 -16.96 6.52
N ASP A 51 -5.92 -18.08 6.34
CA ASP A 51 -5.53 -19.13 5.41
C ASP A 51 -5.20 -18.56 4.03
N GLY A 52 -4.00 -18.86 3.52
CA GLY A 52 -3.51 -18.46 2.20
C GLY A 52 -2.96 -17.03 2.09
N TYR A 53 -3.15 -16.17 3.10
CA TYR A 53 -2.80 -14.75 2.94
C TYR A 53 -1.30 -14.51 2.84
N ARG A 54 -0.49 -15.30 3.54
CA ARG A 54 0.97 -15.19 3.45
C ARG A 54 1.46 -15.62 2.06
N GLU A 55 0.86 -16.67 1.51
CA GLU A 55 1.13 -17.16 0.16
C GLU A 55 0.73 -16.10 -0.87
N ASP A 56 -0.43 -15.46 -0.72
CA ASP A 56 -0.90 -14.37 -1.58
C ASP A 56 0.11 -13.21 -1.62
N VAL A 57 0.61 -12.76 -0.45
CA VAL A 57 1.66 -11.72 -0.39
C VAL A 57 2.96 -12.18 -1.07
N GLY A 58 3.31 -13.46 -0.93
CA GLY A 58 4.46 -14.05 -1.64
C GLY A 58 4.31 -14.03 -3.16
N GLU A 59 3.11 -14.32 -3.68
CA GLU A 59 2.82 -14.23 -5.12
C GLU A 59 2.78 -12.78 -5.62
N ASP A 60 2.33 -11.84 -4.81
CA ASP A 60 2.39 -10.40 -5.14
C ASP A 60 3.84 -9.92 -5.28
N LEU A 61 4.74 -10.36 -4.39
CA LEU A 61 6.17 -10.05 -4.49
C LEU A 61 6.79 -10.65 -5.76
N LYS A 62 6.44 -11.89 -6.12
CA LYS A 62 6.88 -12.51 -7.38
C LYS A 62 6.35 -11.78 -8.61
N THR A 63 5.10 -11.35 -8.57
CA THR A 63 4.47 -10.56 -9.65
C THR A 63 5.19 -9.23 -9.85
N SER A 64 5.44 -8.51 -8.75
CA SER A 64 6.21 -7.27 -8.75
C SER A 64 7.62 -7.47 -9.31
N GLU A 65 8.33 -8.51 -8.85
CA GLU A 65 9.68 -8.82 -9.31
C GLU A 65 9.71 -9.20 -10.79
N ASN A 66 8.77 -10.02 -11.26
CA ASN A 66 8.67 -10.39 -12.66
C ASN A 66 8.47 -9.15 -13.54
N TYR A 67 7.51 -8.29 -13.20
CA TYR A 67 7.27 -7.06 -13.96
C TYR A 67 8.47 -6.12 -13.92
N ARG A 68 9.11 -5.95 -12.76
CA ARG A 68 10.35 -5.15 -12.61
C ARG A 68 11.47 -5.62 -13.53
N LEU A 69 11.69 -6.94 -13.60
CA LEU A 69 12.83 -7.53 -14.34
C LEU A 69 12.56 -7.68 -15.83
N THR A 70 11.31 -7.89 -16.23
CA THR A 70 10.96 -8.28 -17.62
C THR A 70 10.09 -7.26 -18.35
N GLY A 71 9.40 -6.39 -17.63
CA GLY A 71 8.34 -5.54 -18.18
C GLY A 71 7.08 -6.30 -18.63
N GLN A 72 6.98 -7.60 -18.32
CA GLN A 72 5.88 -8.47 -18.73
C GLN A 72 4.96 -8.82 -17.55
N GLY A 73 3.73 -9.23 -17.86
CA GLY A 73 2.71 -9.59 -16.87
C GLY A 73 1.95 -8.38 -16.35
N GLN A 74 1.41 -8.49 -15.13
CA GLN A 74 0.71 -7.38 -14.49
C GLN A 74 1.70 -6.27 -14.16
N ALA A 75 1.38 -5.04 -14.55
CA ALA A 75 2.19 -3.85 -14.30
C ALA A 75 2.09 -3.37 -12.85
N LYS A 76 2.43 -4.26 -11.92
CA LYS A 76 2.32 -4.10 -10.47
C LYS A 76 3.72 -4.02 -9.88
N ARG A 77 3.92 -3.16 -8.88
CA ARG A 77 5.20 -2.99 -8.18
C ARG A 77 4.99 -2.83 -6.69
N THR A 78 5.83 -3.50 -5.92
CA THR A 78 5.86 -3.47 -4.46
C THR A 78 7.21 -2.93 -4.00
N PHE A 79 7.17 -1.99 -3.05
CA PHE A 79 8.33 -1.31 -2.50
C PHE A 79 8.33 -1.39 -0.97
N ILE A 80 9.54 -1.34 -0.40
CA ILE A 80 9.77 -1.16 1.03
C ILE A 80 10.32 0.24 1.25
N ALA A 81 9.73 0.96 2.20
CA ALA A 81 10.35 2.12 2.81
C ALA A 81 11.17 1.64 4.01
N GLU A 82 12.46 1.96 4.05
CA GLU A 82 13.38 1.58 5.12
C GLU A 82 14.19 2.77 5.63
N VAL A 83 14.71 2.64 6.85
CA VAL A 83 15.63 3.59 7.48
C VAL A 83 16.86 2.84 7.96
N GLU A 84 18.00 3.51 7.96
CA GLU A 84 19.20 2.97 8.58
C GLU A 84 18.97 2.83 10.09
N ASP A 85 19.14 1.61 10.61
CA ASP A 85 18.99 1.30 12.03
C ASP A 85 19.77 0.04 12.39
N ALA A 86 20.81 0.22 13.21
CA ALA A 86 21.66 -0.86 13.70
C ALA A 86 21.14 -1.52 15.00
N ASN A 87 19.99 -1.10 15.54
CA ASN A 87 19.52 -1.55 16.86
C ASN A 87 18.75 -2.87 16.79
N ALA A 88 19.43 -4.00 16.97
CA ALA A 88 18.80 -5.33 16.92
C ALA A 88 17.88 -5.70 18.11
N GLU A 89 17.77 -4.87 19.16
CA GLU A 89 17.16 -5.27 20.43
C GLU A 89 15.62 -5.36 20.39
N ASN A 90 14.96 -4.79 19.37
CA ASN A 90 13.50 -4.78 19.27
C ASN A 90 12.91 -6.00 18.52
N GLY A 91 13.74 -6.93 18.03
CA GLY A 91 13.30 -8.13 17.32
C GLY A 91 12.66 -7.89 15.95
N LEU A 92 12.69 -6.66 15.43
CA LEU A 92 12.18 -6.37 14.08
C LEU A 92 13.16 -6.84 12.99
N PRO A 93 12.65 -7.32 11.84
CA PRO A 93 13.49 -7.78 10.75
C PRO A 93 14.35 -6.63 10.24
N ARG A 94 15.62 -6.91 9.96
CA ARG A 94 16.56 -5.98 9.34
C ARG A 94 17.28 -6.68 8.20
N ARG A 95 17.44 -5.96 7.10
CA ARG A 95 18.27 -6.41 5.99
C ARG A 95 19.61 -5.71 6.10
N VAL A 96 20.69 -6.46 5.95
CA VAL A 96 22.03 -5.89 5.79
C VAL A 96 22.33 -5.83 4.29
N ASP A 97 22.75 -4.67 3.80
CA ASP A 97 23.15 -4.54 2.39
C ASP A 97 24.61 -4.95 2.15
N GLU A 98 25.06 -4.87 0.90
CA GLU A 98 26.42 -5.24 0.47
C GLU A 98 27.53 -4.41 1.14
N ASN A 99 27.20 -3.23 1.67
CA ASN A 99 28.14 -2.35 2.36
C ASN A 99 28.12 -2.58 3.88
N GLY A 100 27.34 -3.54 4.37
CA GLY A 100 27.20 -3.81 5.80
C GLY A 100 26.23 -2.88 6.52
N ILE A 101 25.47 -2.05 5.80
CA ILE A 101 24.49 -1.14 6.41
C ILE A 101 23.24 -1.91 6.78
N SER A 102 22.79 -1.73 8.02
CA SER A 102 21.58 -2.35 8.57
C SER A 102 20.36 -1.47 8.33
N TRP A 103 19.37 -2.02 7.62
CA TRP A 103 18.16 -1.34 7.22
C TRP A 103 16.94 -1.94 7.92
N LEU A 104 16.17 -1.11 8.61
CA LEU A 104 14.88 -1.46 9.19
C LEU A 104 13.76 -1.08 8.22
N PRO A 105 12.96 -2.04 7.73
CA PRO A 105 11.71 -1.77 7.05
C PRO A 105 10.73 -1.05 7.98
N VAL A 106 10.13 0.04 7.48
CA VAL A 106 9.20 0.90 8.23
C VAL A 106 7.91 1.20 7.47
N GLY A 107 7.75 0.66 6.27
CA GLY A 107 6.54 0.77 5.46
C GLY A 107 6.60 -0.08 4.21
N ASN A 108 5.44 -0.33 3.63
CA ASN A 108 5.30 -0.98 2.33
C ASN A 108 4.32 -0.23 1.45
N LEU A 109 4.68 -0.11 0.17
CA LEU A 109 3.93 0.57 -0.87
C LEU A 109 3.68 -0.42 -2.00
N GLU A 110 2.45 -0.42 -2.52
CA GLU A 110 2.08 -1.16 -3.70
C GLU A 110 1.39 -0.25 -4.69
N ILE A 111 1.84 -0.31 -5.95
CA ILE A 111 1.30 0.49 -7.05
C ILE A 111 1.02 -0.39 -8.26
N ALA A 112 0.04 0.02 -9.07
CA ALA A 112 -0.29 -0.64 -10.32
C ALA A 112 -0.47 0.40 -11.45
N GLU A 113 0.16 0.15 -12.58
CA GLU A 113 0.07 1.00 -13.76
C GLU A 113 -1.21 0.69 -14.54
N ASN A 114 -2.01 1.72 -14.83
CA ASN A 114 -3.25 1.63 -15.62
C ASN A 114 -4.24 0.55 -15.14
N ASN A 115 -4.26 0.26 -13.84
CA ASN A 115 -5.13 -0.76 -13.25
C ASN A 115 -5.62 -0.31 -11.87
N LEU A 116 -6.94 -0.20 -11.68
CA LEU A 116 -7.57 0.15 -10.40
C LEU A 116 -7.93 -1.09 -9.54
N GLY A 117 -7.72 -2.30 -10.05
CA GLY A 117 -8.09 -3.55 -9.40
C GLY A 117 -9.41 -4.14 -9.92
N ASP A 118 -9.58 -5.45 -9.74
CA ASP A 118 -10.68 -6.21 -10.34
C ASP A 118 -12.06 -5.75 -9.85
N TYR A 119 -12.19 -5.33 -8.59
CA TYR A 119 -13.46 -4.86 -8.04
C TYR A 119 -13.98 -3.57 -8.71
N PHE A 120 -13.11 -2.71 -9.25
CA PHE A 120 -13.55 -1.56 -10.07
C PHE A 120 -14.20 -2.01 -11.39
N THR A 121 -13.80 -3.17 -11.91
CA THR A 121 -14.39 -3.78 -13.10
C THR A 121 -15.70 -4.48 -12.76
N ASP A 122 -15.71 -5.23 -11.67
CA ASP A 122 -16.84 -6.08 -11.29
C ASP A 122 -18.03 -5.26 -10.78
N MET A 123 -17.79 -4.21 -9.99
CA MET A 123 -18.84 -3.40 -9.37
C MET A 123 -19.35 -2.31 -10.32
N ALA A 124 -20.64 -2.37 -10.67
CA ALA A 124 -21.25 -1.41 -11.60
C ALA A 124 -21.12 0.05 -11.16
N GLU A 125 -21.14 0.33 -9.85
CA GLU A 125 -21.00 1.68 -9.28
C GLU A 125 -19.57 2.25 -9.44
N LEU A 126 -18.56 1.38 -9.58
CA LEU A 126 -17.16 1.78 -9.72
C LEU A 126 -16.68 1.89 -11.17
N ARG A 127 -17.38 1.23 -12.11
CA ARG A 127 -17.05 1.26 -13.54
C ARG A 127 -16.89 2.67 -14.11
N PRO A 128 -17.71 3.68 -13.76
CA PRO A 128 -17.51 5.04 -14.28
C PRO A 128 -16.12 5.61 -13.97
N TYR A 129 -15.59 5.36 -12.76
CA TYR A 129 -14.24 5.84 -12.39
C TYR A 129 -13.14 5.11 -13.16
N LEU A 130 -13.32 3.81 -13.45
CA LEU A 130 -12.39 3.04 -14.27
C LEU A 130 -12.36 3.53 -15.72
N GLU A 131 -13.52 3.80 -16.31
CA GLU A 131 -13.61 4.29 -17.68
C GLU A 131 -13.08 5.73 -17.80
N GLU A 132 -13.32 6.58 -16.80
CA GLU A 132 -12.67 7.89 -16.71
C GLU A 132 -11.13 7.74 -16.65
N ALA A 133 -10.61 6.88 -15.77
CA ALA A 133 -9.17 6.67 -15.63
C ALA A 133 -8.52 6.18 -16.93
N LYS A 134 -9.16 5.22 -17.63
CA LYS A 134 -8.69 4.70 -18.93
C LYS A 134 -8.73 5.75 -20.04
N SER A 135 -9.57 6.76 -19.94
CA SER A 135 -9.66 7.84 -20.94
C SER A 135 -8.50 8.85 -20.86
N ILE A 136 -7.70 8.79 -19.80
CA ILE A 136 -6.59 9.73 -19.56
C ILE A 136 -5.43 9.40 -20.51
N GLU A 137 -5.17 10.30 -21.45
CA GLU A 137 -3.99 10.22 -22.31
C GLU A 137 -2.71 10.31 -21.47
N GLY A 138 -1.77 9.38 -21.69
CA GLY A 138 -0.58 9.20 -20.85
C GLY A 138 -0.78 8.25 -19.67
N GLY A 139 -2.02 7.85 -19.36
CA GLY A 139 -2.34 6.84 -18.36
C GLY A 139 -2.31 7.35 -16.91
N PHE A 140 -2.49 6.42 -15.98
CA PHE A 140 -2.59 6.67 -14.55
C PHE A 140 -1.86 5.61 -13.71
N LEU A 141 -1.52 5.99 -12.48
CA LEU A 141 -0.99 5.08 -11.48
C LEU A 141 -2.02 4.87 -10.36
N CYS A 142 -2.33 3.62 -10.04
CA CYS A 142 -3.09 3.31 -8.82
C CYS A 142 -2.12 3.08 -7.66
N ILE A 143 -2.34 3.74 -6.53
CA ILE A 143 -1.76 3.34 -5.25
C ILE A 143 -2.70 2.30 -4.65
N VAL A 144 -2.30 1.03 -4.73
CA VAL A 144 -3.09 -0.11 -4.24
C VAL A 144 -3.00 -0.21 -2.73
N PHE A 145 -1.83 0.06 -2.17
CA PHE A 145 -1.60 -0.12 -0.74
C PHE A 145 -0.48 0.79 -0.23
N VAL A 146 -0.68 1.38 0.95
CA VAL A 146 0.35 2.12 1.71
C VAL A 146 0.24 1.72 3.17
N MET A 147 1.37 1.38 3.77
CA MET A 147 1.45 1.06 5.19
C MET A 147 2.65 1.73 5.84
N SER A 148 2.50 2.08 7.10
CA SER A 148 3.59 2.45 8.01
C SER A 148 3.62 1.42 9.13
N ASP A 149 4.78 0.81 9.38
CA ASP A 149 4.88 -0.25 10.39
C ASP A 149 4.80 0.36 11.80
N ALA A 150 3.67 0.12 12.48
CA ALA A 150 3.42 0.64 13.82
C ALA A 150 4.47 0.17 14.85
N ARG A 151 5.11 -0.98 14.63
CA ARG A 151 6.14 -1.53 15.53
C ARG A 151 7.42 -0.71 15.51
N ALA A 152 7.70 -0.01 14.41
CA ALA A 152 8.89 0.82 14.27
C ALA A 152 8.76 2.19 14.98
N GLY A 153 7.56 2.56 15.44
CA GLY A 153 7.32 3.78 16.22
C GLY A 153 7.78 5.06 15.51
N GLU A 154 8.52 5.92 16.20
CA GLU A 154 9.03 7.19 15.66
C GLU A 154 9.91 7.03 14.40
N ARG A 155 10.48 5.83 14.17
CA ARG A 155 11.25 5.55 12.96
C ARG A 155 10.36 5.54 11.72
N ALA A 156 9.13 5.06 11.82
CA ALA A 156 8.14 5.05 10.75
C ALA A 156 7.38 6.38 10.58
N LYS A 157 7.49 7.31 11.53
CA LYS A 157 6.75 8.58 11.46
C LYS A 157 7.09 9.37 10.20
N GLY A 158 6.08 9.55 9.33
CA GLY A 158 6.20 10.21 8.03
C GLY A 158 6.44 9.26 6.85
N SER A 159 6.59 7.95 7.07
CA SER A 159 6.86 6.99 5.98
C SER A 159 5.69 6.88 5.01
N GLY A 160 4.44 6.99 5.47
CA GLY A 160 3.27 7.04 4.58
C GLY A 160 3.33 8.18 3.56
N ALA A 161 3.68 9.40 4.00
CA ALA A 161 3.77 10.56 3.12
C ALA A 161 4.94 10.43 2.14
N ALA A 162 6.07 9.88 2.61
CA ALA A 162 7.21 9.58 1.76
C ALA A 162 6.87 8.56 0.66
N GLN A 163 6.14 7.49 1.00
CA GLN A 163 5.70 6.48 0.03
C GLN A 163 4.76 7.06 -1.03
N VAL A 164 3.80 7.90 -0.63
CA VAL A 164 2.91 8.58 -1.56
C VAL A 164 3.68 9.55 -2.46
N GLU A 165 4.65 10.29 -1.93
CA GLU A 165 5.49 11.17 -2.75
C GLU A 165 6.32 10.38 -3.76
N TYR A 166 6.84 9.21 -3.37
CA TYR A 166 7.54 8.32 -4.31
C TYR A 166 6.62 7.80 -5.40
N ALA A 167 5.38 7.44 -5.10
CA ALA A 167 4.40 7.05 -6.12
C ALA A 167 4.15 8.19 -7.13
N LYS A 168 4.09 9.45 -6.67
CA LYS A 168 3.99 10.61 -7.57
C LYS A 168 5.21 10.74 -8.48
N GLN A 169 6.42 10.60 -7.94
CA GLN A 169 7.66 10.61 -8.72
C GLN A 169 7.67 9.49 -9.77
N TYR A 170 7.36 8.25 -9.34
CA TYR A 170 7.28 7.08 -10.21
C TYR A 170 6.34 7.29 -11.41
N ALA A 171 5.15 7.85 -11.16
CA ALA A 171 4.15 8.15 -12.18
C ALA A 171 4.61 9.24 -13.14
N ARG A 172 5.18 10.35 -12.63
CA ARG A 172 5.70 11.45 -13.46
C ARG A 172 6.83 10.99 -14.38
N GLU A 173 7.75 10.18 -13.87
CA GLU A 173 8.86 9.61 -14.65
C GLU A 173 8.38 8.75 -15.83
N ARG A 174 7.17 8.18 -15.73
CA ARG A 174 6.52 7.38 -16.78
C ARG A 174 5.55 8.16 -17.64
N GLY A 175 5.45 9.48 -17.44
CA GLY A 175 4.56 10.35 -18.21
C GLY A 175 3.07 10.22 -17.87
N MET A 176 2.72 9.48 -16.80
CA MET A 176 1.35 9.34 -16.33
C MET A 176 0.79 10.68 -15.84
N LYS A 177 -0.51 10.87 -16.03
CA LYS A 177 -1.19 12.16 -15.79
C LYS A 177 -2.10 12.17 -14.57
N ALA A 178 -2.27 11.03 -13.92
CA ALA A 178 -3.08 10.94 -12.71
C ALA A 178 -2.61 9.85 -11.76
N LEU A 179 -2.92 10.03 -10.47
CA LEU A 179 -2.94 8.98 -9.47
C LEU A 179 -4.38 8.71 -9.04
N TYR A 180 -4.66 7.44 -8.76
CA TYR A 180 -5.89 6.98 -8.14
C TYR A 180 -5.58 6.13 -6.91
N LEU A 181 -6.51 6.11 -5.98
CA LEU A 181 -6.59 5.15 -4.88
C LEU A 181 -8.04 5.08 -4.39
N ASP A 182 -8.37 4.08 -3.59
CA ASP A 182 -9.48 4.21 -2.65
C ASP A 182 -9.00 4.02 -1.21
N CYS A 183 -9.82 4.47 -0.27
CA CYS A 183 -9.59 4.15 1.12
C CYS A 183 -10.90 3.88 1.86
N TRP A 184 -10.77 3.22 3.01
CA TRP A 184 -11.88 2.98 3.92
C TRP A 184 -12.44 4.30 4.48
N VAL A 185 -13.77 4.40 4.48
CA VAL A 185 -14.55 5.53 5.03
C VAL A 185 -15.30 5.05 6.26
N GLY A 186 -14.61 5.00 7.39
CA GLY A 186 -15.24 4.70 8.67
C GLY A 186 -14.40 5.17 9.85
N GLY A 187 -14.82 4.75 11.05
CA GLY A 187 -14.12 5.04 12.28
C GLY A 187 -13.95 6.55 12.49
N THR A 188 -12.72 7.01 12.41
CA THR A 188 -12.35 8.41 12.69
C THR A 188 -12.34 9.33 11.45
N LEU A 189 -12.56 8.78 10.25
CA LEU A 189 -12.27 9.46 8.96
C LEU A 189 -10.81 9.91 8.78
N GLY A 190 -9.90 9.45 9.65
CA GLY A 190 -8.49 9.85 9.62
C GLY A 190 -7.80 9.56 8.29
N LEU A 191 -8.12 8.44 7.63
CA LEU A 191 -7.54 8.10 6.32
C LEU A 191 -8.01 9.03 5.19
N VAL A 192 -9.30 9.41 5.20
CA VAL A 192 -9.87 10.37 4.24
C VAL A 192 -9.14 11.71 4.37
N ASN A 193 -9.10 12.27 5.59
CA ASN A 193 -8.42 13.54 5.86
C ASN A 193 -6.92 13.46 5.52
N TYR A 194 -6.29 12.32 5.77
CA TYR A 194 -4.89 12.08 5.46
C TYR A 194 -4.62 12.17 3.95
N TYR A 195 -5.38 11.46 3.11
CA TYR A 195 -5.16 11.51 1.65
C TYR A 195 -5.51 12.88 1.05
N GLU A 196 -6.55 13.55 1.54
CA GLU A 196 -6.84 14.94 1.17
C GLU A 196 -5.67 15.87 1.49
N SER A 197 -5.06 15.73 2.68
CA SER A 197 -3.89 16.52 3.07
C SER A 197 -2.66 16.28 2.19
N LEU A 198 -2.59 15.13 1.51
CA LEU A 198 -1.53 14.80 0.55
C LEU A 198 -1.83 15.28 -0.88
N GLY A 199 -2.97 15.94 -1.08
CA GLY A 199 -3.40 16.58 -2.32
C GLY A 199 -4.36 15.75 -3.18
N PHE A 200 -4.89 14.64 -2.65
CA PHE A 200 -5.91 13.87 -3.36
C PHE A 200 -7.28 14.54 -3.22
N THR A 201 -8.08 14.48 -4.28
CA THR A 201 -9.47 14.95 -4.29
C THR A 201 -10.41 13.75 -4.25
N PRO A 202 -11.41 13.72 -3.35
CA PRO A 202 -12.41 12.65 -3.35
C PRO A 202 -13.31 12.77 -4.58
N ILE A 203 -13.59 11.65 -5.25
CA ILE A 203 -14.41 11.63 -6.47
C ILE A 203 -15.66 10.76 -6.36
N GLY A 204 -15.77 9.93 -5.32
CA GLY A 204 -16.99 9.16 -5.08
C GLY A 204 -16.90 8.19 -3.92
N ASP A 205 -18.06 7.83 -3.37
CA ASP A 205 -18.22 6.83 -2.33
C ASP A 205 -18.85 5.56 -2.91
N TYR A 206 -18.50 4.41 -2.33
CA TYR A 206 -19.07 3.11 -2.68
C TYR A 206 -19.09 2.19 -1.47
N SER A 207 -19.90 1.13 -1.55
CA SER A 207 -19.95 0.13 -0.51
C SER A 207 -20.14 -1.27 -1.10
N PHE A 208 -19.55 -2.28 -0.48
CA PHE A 208 -19.86 -3.68 -0.81
C PHE A 208 -19.86 -4.57 0.43
N GLU A 209 -20.68 -5.62 0.39
CA GLU A 209 -20.62 -6.68 1.40
C GLU A 209 -19.34 -7.47 1.23
N ARG A 210 -18.53 -7.59 2.29
CA ARG A 210 -17.27 -8.34 2.20
C ARG A 210 -17.55 -9.82 1.94
N PRO A 211 -17.09 -10.40 0.81
CA PRO A 211 -17.46 -11.76 0.40
C PRO A 211 -17.10 -12.85 1.41
N ARG A 212 -16.07 -12.62 2.24
CA ARG A 212 -15.55 -13.57 3.24
C ARG A 212 -15.96 -13.22 4.69
N SER A 213 -16.85 -12.25 4.91
CA SER A 213 -17.28 -11.89 6.26
C SER A 213 -18.48 -12.72 6.71
N LYS A 214 -18.31 -13.54 7.75
CA LYS A 214 -19.43 -14.25 8.40
C LYS A 214 -20.45 -13.29 9.03
N SER A 215 -20.09 -12.03 9.26
CA SER A 215 -20.95 -11.02 9.90
C SER A 215 -21.68 -10.08 8.93
N LYS A 216 -21.62 -10.32 7.61
CA LYS A 216 -22.11 -9.38 6.58
C LYS A 216 -21.58 -7.95 6.77
N SER A 217 -20.34 -7.80 7.22
CA SER A 217 -19.74 -6.48 7.39
C SER A 217 -19.57 -5.79 6.03
N THR A 218 -20.12 -4.60 5.89
CA THR A 218 -19.96 -3.75 4.71
C THR A 218 -18.59 -3.09 4.72
N TRP A 219 -17.89 -3.08 3.59
CA TRP A 219 -16.81 -2.13 3.33
C TRP A 219 -17.41 -0.84 2.79
N ASN A 220 -17.14 0.28 3.43
CA ASN A 220 -17.43 1.61 2.88
C ASN A 220 -16.11 2.19 2.38
N GLY A 221 -16.04 2.53 1.11
CA GLY A 221 -14.85 3.06 0.47
C GLY A 221 -15.12 4.40 -0.20
N ARG A 222 -14.05 5.17 -0.38
CA ARG A 222 -14.04 6.42 -1.14
C ARG A 222 -12.92 6.39 -2.14
N VAL A 223 -13.26 6.65 -3.39
CA VAL A 223 -12.32 6.77 -4.49
C VAL A 223 -11.75 8.19 -4.50
N PHE A 224 -10.45 8.28 -4.71
CA PHE A 224 -9.69 9.51 -4.79
C PHE A 224 -8.94 9.60 -6.11
N ARG A 225 -8.76 10.83 -6.57
CA ARG A 225 -7.94 11.16 -7.74
C ARG A 225 -7.00 12.32 -7.43
N MET A 226 -5.83 12.29 -8.03
CA MET A 226 -4.91 13.43 -8.14
C MET A 226 -4.48 13.57 -9.59
N SER A 227 -4.49 14.79 -10.13
CA SER A 227 -3.88 15.08 -11.43
C SER A 227 -2.39 15.42 -11.24
N LEU A 228 -1.55 15.00 -12.18
CA LEU A 228 -0.09 15.20 -12.13
C LEU A 228 0.43 16.30 -13.06
#